data_AF-A0A419WSZ4-F1
#
_entry.id   AF-A0A419WSZ4-F1
#
_cell.length_a   1.000
_cell.length_b   1.000
_cell.length_c   1.000
_cell.angle_alpha   90.00
_cell.angle_beta   90.00
_cell.angle_gamma   90.00
#
_symmetry.space_group_name_H-M   'P 1'
#
loop_
_entity.id
_entity.type
_entity.pdbx_description
1 polymer ?
#
loop_
_entity_poly.entity_id
_entity_poly.type
_entity_poly.pdbx_seq_one_letter_code
_entity_poly.pdbx_strand_id
1 'polypeptide(L)'
;MKYLPILLILLLFGCQPNSNIQKQIELQESFIDNKYHLLLSDFHLKYMVNPVKYMGLYDYVEGLKERFDALEAELLLTDGHGDKSKEIVFNYYKMVEPGLNHGYLEDEFKKCKSCINDILLGKSLTRQERKMTVLFLKTFHTTLIENVIAEETWGDFKFNLIRPIIVSDRNKLKLGETYEARVFLTAVDTTRHPIYKIENALVEYGLEGEGIVRFKTNKRGVQKWGGTVIWQKEDGVELELDIEQTYIVE
;
A
#
# COMPACT_ATOMS: atom_id res chain seq x y z
N MET A 1 -9.60 15.29 8.42
CA MET A 1 -10.44 16.01 7.45
C MET A 1 -10.59 15.20 6.14
N LYS A 2 -11.20 14.01 6.15
CA LYS A 2 -11.23 13.11 4.95
C LYS A 2 -12.63 12.67 4.47
N TYR A 3 -13.72 13.02 5.15
CA TYR A 3 -15.07 12.49 4.85
C TYR A 3 -16.15 13.56 4.59
N LEU A 4 -15.76 14.84 4.52
CA LEU A 4 -16.71 15.95 4.32
C LEU A 4 -17.49 15.94 2.99
N PRO A 5 -16.98 15.42 1.84
CA PRO A 5 -17.74 15.50 0.59
C PRO A 5 -18.78 14.38 0.42
N ILE A 6 -18.68 13.25 1.14
CA ILE A 6 -19.62 12.11 0.99
C ILE A 6 -20.88 12.33 1.84
N LEU A 7 -20.75 12.96 3.01
CA LEU A 7 -21.88 13.23 3.91
C LEU A 7 -22.84 14.32 3.39
N LEU A 8 -22.36 15.24 2.55
CA LEU A 8 -23.14 16.40 2.09
C LEU A 8 -24.20 16.03 1.04
N ILE A 9 -24.04 14.91 0.33
CA ILE A 9 -24.94 14.50 -0.76
C ILE A 9 -26.14 13.68 -0.24
N LEU A 10 -26.00 13.01 0.90
CA LEU A 10 -27.10 12.27 1.55
C LEU A 10 -28.22 13.20 2.06
N LEU A 11 -27.97 14.51 2.20
CA LEU A 11 -28.96 15.51 2.62
C LEU A 11 -29.84 16.06 1.47
N LEU A 12 -29.57 15.71 0.21
CA LEU A 12 -30.23 16.31 -0.96
C LEU A 12 -31.28 15.43 -1.65
N PHE A 13 -31.74 14.34 -1.02
CA PHE A 13 -32.76 13.43 -1.56
C PHE A 13 -34.21 13.98 -1.52
N GLY A 14 -34.40 15.24 -1.94
CA GLY A 14 -35.70 15.81 -2.28
C GLY A 14 -35.93 15.75 -3.80
N CYS A 15 -36.72 14.78 -4.25
CA CYS A 15 -37.32 14.57 -5.57
C CYS A 15 -37.15 15.69 -6.63
N GLN A 16 -36.16 15.59 -7.54
CA GLN A 16 -36.23 15.90 -8.99
C GLN A 16 -34.93 15.46 -9.69
N PRO A 17 -34.94 15.02 -10.97
CA PRO A 17 -33.74 14.67 -11.72
C PRO A 17 -32.97 15.94 -12.11
N ASN A 18 -32.20 16.47 -11.17
CA ASN A 18 -31.37 17.64 -11.39
C ASN A 18 -30.09 17.21 -12.14
N SER A 19 -29.87 17.75 -13.34
CA SER A 19 -28.66 17.49 -14.16
C SER A 19 -27.34 17.70 -13.40
N ASN A 20 -27.37 18.46 -12.30
CA ASN A 20 -26.24 18.67 -11.41
C ASN A 20 -25.90 17.43 -10.55
N ILE A 21 -26.90 16.63 -10.16
CA ILE A 21 -26.71 15.42 -9.34
C ILE A 21 -26.05 14.30 -10.16
N GLN A 22 -26.48 14.12 -11.41
CA GLN A 22 -25.89 13.10 -12.28
C GLN A 22 -24.39 13.36 -12.54
N LYS A 23 -24.01 14.63 -12.72
CA LYS A 23 -22.60 15.05 -12.82
C LYS A 23 -21.83 14.81 -11.54
N GLN A 24 -22.45 15.02 -10.38
CA GLN A 24 -21.81 14.74 -9.08
C GLN A 24 -21.56 13.25 -8.88
N ILE A 25 -22.51 12.40 -9.26
CA ILE A 25 -22.36 10.93 -9.21
C ILE A 25 -21.20 10.49 -10.12
N GLU A 26 -21.16 10.98 -11.37
CA GLU A 26 -20.09 10.65 -12.32
C GLU A 26 -18.71 11.12 -11.83
N LEU A 27 -18.64 12.29 -11.21
CA LEU A 27 -17.40 12.79 -10.61
C LEU A 27 -16.94 11.92 -9.43
N GLN A 28 -17.86 11.48 -8.58
CA GLN A 28 -17.55 10.60 -7.46
C GLN A 28 -17.09 9.23 -7.95
N GLU A 29 -17.78 8.66 -8.93
CA GLU A 29 -17.40 7.40 -9.57
C GLU A 29 -15.98 7.49 -10.14
N SER A 30 -15.67 8.53 -10.92
CA SER A 30 -14.32 8.75 -11.45
C SER A 30 -13.26 8.90 -10.36
N PHE A 31 -13.58 9.58 -9.26
CA PHE A 31 -12.65 9.73 -8.14
C PHE A 31 -12.36 8.38 -7.47
N ILE A 32 -13.39 7.57 -7.27
CA ILE A 32 -13.26 6.24 -6.67
C ILE A 32 -12.48 5.30 -7.60
N ASP A 33 -12.80 5.29 -8.89
CA ASP A 33 -12.10 4.46 -9.88
C ASP A 33 -10.61 4.82 -9.96
N ASN A 34 -10.29 6.12 -9.96
CA ASN A 34 -8.89 6.59 -9.95
C ASN A 34 -8.17 6.18 -8.66
N LYS A 35 -8.83 6.33 -7.50
CA LYS A 35 -8.27 5.89 -6.21
C LYS A 35 -7.98 4.40 -6.21
N TYR A 36 -8.95 3.61 -6.70
CA TYR A 36 -8.86 2.16 -6.78
C TYR A 36 -7.71 1.72 -7.69
N HIS A 37 -7.60 2.32 -8.89
CA HIS A 37 -6.53 2.03 -9.82
C HIS A 37 -5.14 2.33 -9.25
N LEU A 38 -4.97 3.48 -8.59
CA LEU A 38 -3.69 3.85 -7.96
C LEU A 38 -3.32 2.87 -6.83
N LEU A 39 -4.31 2.50 -6.01
CA LEU A 39 -4.14 1.53 -4.93
C LEU A 39 -3.66 0.16 -5.45
N LEU A 40 -4.32 -0.38 -6.48
CA LEU A 40 -3.92 -1.65 -7.09
C LEU A 40 -2.55 -1.55 -7.78
N SER A 41 -2.25 -0.41 -8.43
CA SER A 41 -0.96 -0.20 -9.09
C SER A 41 0.19 -0.20 -8.08
N ASP A 42 0.03 0.52 -6.96
CA ASP A 42 1.02 0.55 -5.88
C ASP A 42 1.24 -0.84 -5.27
N PHE A 43 0.14 -1.56 -5.04
CA PHE A 43 0.20 -2.92 -4.51
C PHE A 43 0.85 -3.92 -5.49
N HIS A 44 0.56 -3.81 -6.79
CA HIS A 44 1.21 -4.63 -7.81
C HIS A 44 2.73 -4.40 -7.84
N LEU A 45 3.20 -3.16 -7.67
CA LEU A 45 4.63 -2.87 -7.55
C LEU A 45 5.25 -3.56 -6.32
N LYS A 46 4.57 -3.52 -5.16
CA LYS A 46 5.02 -4.24 -3.96
C LYS A 46 5.12 -5.74 -4.20
N TYR A 47 4.13 -6.34 -4.86
CA TYR A 47 4.15 -7.74 -5.25
C TYR A 47 5.30 -8.07 -6.22
N MET A 48 5.53 -7.25 -7.25
CA MET A 48 6.65 -7.45 -8.18
C MET A 48 8.02 -7.41 -7.49
N VAL A 49 8.17 -6.56 -6.46
CA VAL A 49 9.42 -6.44 -5.70
C VAL A 49 9.63 -7.65 -4.76
N ASN A 50 8.56 -8.17 -4.16
CA ASN A 50 8.64 -9.30 -3.23
C ASN A 50 7.44 -10.24 -3.37
N PRO A 51 7.40 -11.08 -4.43
CA PRO A 51 6.23 -11.91 -4.71
C PRO A 51 6.00 -12.97 -3.63
N VAL A 52 7.08 -13.51 -3.06
CA VAL A 52 7.00 -14.51 -1.98
C VAL A 52 6.27 -13.97 -0.76
N LYS A 53 6.50 -12.69 -0.40
CA LYS A 53 5.82 -12.06 0.73
C LYS A 53 4.34 -11.81 0.45
N TYR A 54 4.01 -11.27 -0.73
CA TYR A 54 2.67 -10.75 -0.99
C TYR A 54 1.77 -11.71 -1.78
N MET A 55 2.23 -12.89 -2.20
CA MET A 55 1.46 -13.82 -3.05
C MET A 55 0.06 -14.11 -2.51
N GLY A 56 -0.07 -14.50 -1.23
CA GLY A 56 -1.37 -14.81 -0.65
C GLY A 56 -2.34 -13.61 -0.62
N LEU A 57 -1.81 -12.42 -0.32
CA LEU A 57 -2.60 -11.18 -0.36
C LEU A 57 -2.96 -10.79 -1.80
N TYR A 58 -2.04 -10.99 -2.73
CA TYR A 58 -2.24 -10.71 -4.15
C TYR A 58 -3.37 -11.57 -4.73
N ASP A 59 -3.31 -12.89 -4.50
CA ASP A 59 -4.35 -13.82 -4.91
C ASP A 59 -5.72 -13.47 -4.29
N TYR A 60 -5.74 -13.04 -3.02
CA TYR A 60 -6.94 -12.57 -2.35
C TYR A 60 -7.52 -11.30 -3.00
N VAL A 61 -6.68 -10.28 -3.25
CA VAL A 61 -7.12 -9.00 -3.85
C VAL A 61 -7.61 -9.20 -5.28
N GLU A 62 -6.91 -10.00 -6.10
CA GLU A 62 -7.35 -10.31 -7.46
C GLU A 62 -8.67 -11.09 -7.45
N GLY A 63 -8.79 -12.11 -6.60
CA GLY A 63 -10.05 -12.87 -6.47
C GLY A 63 -11.22 -12.00 -6.00
N LEU A 64 -10.96 -11.00 -5.15
CA LEU A 64 -11.97 -10.04 -4.69
C LEU A 64 -12.36 -9.07 -5.81
N LYS A 65 -11.39 -8.60 -6.59
CA LYS A 65 -11.60 -7.75 -7.76
C LYS A 65 -12.45 -8.47 -8.81
N GLU A 66 -12.11 -9.69 -9.19
CA GLU A 66 -12.88 -10.47 -10.18
C GLU A 66 -14.36 -10.62 -9.80
N ARG A 67 -14.63 -10.90 -8.52
CA ARG A 67 -16.00 -11.01 -8.00
C ARG A 67 -16.72 -9.66 -7.98
N PHE A 68 -15.99 -8.59 -7.67
CA PHE A 68 -16.55 -7.24 -7.70
C PHE A 68 -16.89 -6.80 -9.12
N ASP A 69 -16.00 -7.04 -10.09
CA ASP A 69 -16.23 -6.73 -11.51
C ASP A 69 -17.47 -7.48 -12.04
N ALA A 70 -17.62 -8.76 -11.66
CA ALA A 70 -18.80 -9.55 -12.00
C ALA A 70 -20.08 -8.99 -11.38
N LEU A 71 -20.03 -8.54 -10.12
CA LEU A 71 -21.13 -7.91 -9.41
C LEU A 71 -21.53 -6.58 -10.05
N GLU A 72 -20.56 -5.72 -10.34
CA GLU A 72 -20.80 -4.44 -11.01
C GLU A 72 -21.46 -4.66 -12.37
N ALA A 73 -20.89 -5.54 -13.20
CA ALA A 73 -21.45 -5.85 -14.52
C ALA A 73 -22.89 -6.34 -14.43
N GLU A 74 -23.18 -7.26 -13.50
CA GLU A 74 -24.52 -7.80 -13.31
C GLU A 74 -25.53 -6.71 -12.90
N LEU A 75 -25.19 -5.85 -11.94
CA LEU A 75 -26.07 -4.80 -11.46
C LEU A 75 -26.30 -3.68 -12.49
N LEU A 76 -25.32 -3.41 -13.35
CA LEU A 76 -25.45 -2.41 -14.41
C LEU A 76 -26.25 -2.92 -15.62
N LEU A 77 -26.14 -4.21 -15.95
CA LEU A 77 -26.75 -4.80 -17.14
C LEU A 77 -28.16 -5.36 -16.90
N THR A 78 -28.45 -5.86 -15.71
CA THR A 78 -29.74 -6.47 -15.36
C THR A 78 -30.56 -5.54 -14.46
N ASP A 79 -31.78 -5.94 -14.09
CA ASP A 79 -32.56 -5.29 -13.05
C ASP A 79 -32.22 -5.79 -11.63
N GLY A 80 -31.17 -6.61 -11.49
CA GLY A 80 -30.77 -7.24 -10.24
C GLY A 80 -31.70 -8.36 -9.80
N HIS A 81 -32.62 -8.80 -10.67
CA HIS A 81 -33.54 -9.89 -10.39
C HIS A 81 -33.07 -11.21 -10.99
N GLY A 82 -33.39 -12.30 -10.30
CA GLY A 82 -33.13 -13.67 -10.75
C GLY A 82 -31.99 -14.36 -10.00
N ASP A 83 -31.88 -15.68 -10.21
CA ASP A 83 -30.98 -16.54 -9.44
C ASP A 83 -29.50 -16.20 -9.69
N LYS A 84 -29.16 -15.76 -10.90
CA LYS A 84 -27.81 -15.32 -11.25
C LYS A 84 -27.37 -14.08 -10.46
N SER A 85 -28.21 -13.05 -10.36
CA SER A 85 -27.88 -11.84 -9.60
C SER A 85 -27.72 -12.15 -8.11
N LYS A 86 -28.59 -13.03 -7.56
CA LYS A 86 -28.47 -13.51 -6.18
C LYS A 86 -27.15 -14.25 -5.95
N GLU A 87 -26.79 -15.16 -6.85
CA GLU A 87 -25.55 -15.93 -6.77
C GLU A 87 -24.32 -15.01 -6.77
N ILE A 88 -24.26 -14.05 -7.70
CA ILE A 88 -23.14 -13.11 -7.82
C ILE A 88 -23.02 -12.24 -6.56
N VAL A 89 -24.13 -11.68 -6.08
CA VAL A 89 -24.15 -10.88 -4.84
C VAL A 89 -23.72 -11.71 -3.63
N PHE A 90 -24.24 -12.93 -3.51
CA PHE A 90 -23.89 -13.84 -2.42
C PHE A 90 -22.39 -14.21 -2.44
N ASN A 91 -21.86 -14.49 -3.63
CA ASN A 91 -20.45 -14.84 -3.84
C ASN A 91 -19.49 -13.71 -3.48
N TYR A 92 -19.87 -12.45 -3.73
CA TYR A 92 -19.12 -11.29 -3.27
C TYR A 92 -19.25 -11.12 -1.75
N TYR A 93 -20.48 -11.16 -1.24
CA TYR A 93 -20.78 -10.97 0.18
C TYR A 93 -19.99 -11.94 1.07
N LYS A 94 -19.98 -13.24 0.73
CA LYS A 94 -19.26 -14.27 1.47
C LYS A 94 -17.75 -14.01 1.55
N MET A 95 -17.17 -13.34 0.56
CA MET A 95 -15.74 -13.01 0.56
C MET A 95 -15.43 -11.82 1.46
N VAL A 96 -16.34 -10.85 1.55
CA VAL A 96 -16.13 -9.63 2.35
C VAL A 96 -16.60 -9.76 3.80
N GLU A 97 -17.50 -10.70 4.09
CA GLU A 97 -18.08 -10.95 5.42
C GLU A 97 -17.03 -11.08 6.53
N PRO A 98 -15.91 -11.82 6.38
CA PRO A 98 -14.88 -11.89 7.42
C PRO A 98 -14.25 -10.53 7.76
N GLY A 99 -14.14 -9.63 6.77
CA GLY A 99 -13.58 -8.29 6.94
C GLY A 99 -14.52 -7.31 7.67
N LEU A 100 -15.83 -7.59 7.69
CA LEU A 100 -16.84 -6.75 8.34
C LEU A 100 -16.75 -6.73 9.87
N ASN A 101 -15.93 -7.59 10.48
CA ASN A 101 -15.66 -7.58 11.92
C ASN A 101 -14.95 -6.29 12.40
N HIS A 102 -14.46 -5.46 11.47
CA HIS A 102 -13.92 -4.13 11.77
C HIS A 102 -15.05 -3.09 11.76
N GLY A 103 -15.33 -2.48 12.91
CA GLY A 103 -16.54 -1.65 13.11
C GLY A 103 -16.77 -0.53 12.09
N TYR A 104 -15.71 0.08 11.52
CA TYR A 104 -15.88 1.12 10.50
C TYR A 104 -16.22 0.55 9.11
N LEU A 105 -15.74 -0.66 8.76
CA LEU A 105 -16.13 -1.34 7.52
C LEU A 105 -17.58 -1.79 7.59
N GLU A 106 -18.04 -2.20 8.77
CA GLU A 106 -19.44 -2.51 9.01
C GLU A 106 -20.34 -1.29 8.73
N ASP A 107 -19.94 -0.10 9.17
CA ASP A 107 -20.70 1.14 8.96
C ASP A 107 -20.75 1.58 7.49
N GLU A 108 -19.65 1.42 6.74
CA GLU A 108 -19.67 1.64 5.29
C GLU A 108 -20.54 0.61 4.57
N PHE A 109 -20.47 -0.66 4.96
CA PHE A 109 -21.29 -1.72 4.38
C PHE A 109 -22.78 -1.57 4.70
N LYS A 110 -23.14 -1.05 5.89
CA LYS A 110 -24.54 -0.76 6.27
C LYS A 110 -25.23 0.16 5.25
N LYS A 111 -24.50 1.03 4.56
CA LYS A 111 -25.05 1.95 3.54
C LYS A 111 -25.59 1.24 2.31
N CYS A 112 -25.03 0.09 1.93
CA CYS A 112 -25.51 -0.72 0.80
C CYS A 112 -26.28 -1.98 1.21
N LYS A 113 -26.26 -2.35 2.51
CA LYS A 113 -26.87 -3.57 3.04
C LYS A 113 -28.36 -3.73 2.70
N SER A 114 -29.15 -2.65 2.73
CA SER A 114 -30.58 -2.72 2.37
C SER A 114 -30.78 -3.11 0.91
N CYS A 115 -30.04 -2.49 -0.01
CA CYS A 115 -30.10 -2.79 -1.45
C CYS A 115 -29.61 -4.21 -1.76
N ILE A 116 -28.54 -4.65 -1.09
CA ILE A 116 -28.04 -6.04 -1.19
C ILE A 116 -29.11 -7.03 -0.74
N ASN A 117 -29.75 -6.77 0.41
CA ASN A 117 -30.83 -7.62 0.91
C ASN A 117 -32.03 -7.65 -0.05
N ASP A 118 -32.38 -6.52 -0.66
CA ASP A 118 -33.45 -6.47 -1.64
C ASP A 118 -33.15 -7.36 -2.85
N ILE A 119 -31.90 -7.35 -3.37
CA ILE A 119 -31.47 -8.25 -4.45
C ILE A 119 -31.52 -9.72 -4.00
N LEU A 120 -31.00 -10.04 -2.81
CA LEU A 120 -31.00 -11.40 -2.27
C LEU A 120 -32.43 -11.95 -2.07
N LEU A 121 -33.37 -11.09 -1.69
CA LEU A 121 -34.80 -11.40 -1.59
C LEU A 121 -35.50 -11.46 -2.96
N GLY A 122 -34.81 -11.15 -4.04
CA GLY A 122 -35.34 -11.19 -5.41
C GLY A 122 -36.21 -9.99 -5.77
N LYS A 123 -36.03 -8.84 -5.12
CA LYS A 123 -36.69 -7.61 -5.54
C LYS A 123 -35.95 -7.02 -6.74
N SER A 124 -36.71 -6.59 -7.74
CA SER A 124 -36.18 -5.83 -8.87
C SER A 124 -35.82 -4.42 -8.41
N LEU A 125 -34.67 -3.90 -8.83
CA LEU A 125 -34.20 -2.56 -8.52
C LEU A 125 -34.36 -1.64 -9.73
N THR A 126 -34.74 -0.39 -9.50
CA THR A 126 -34.71 0.65 -10.54
C THR A 126 -33.29 0.94 -11.00
N ARG A 127 -33.12 1.51 -12.20
CA ARG A 127 -31.80 1.87 -12.73
C ARG A 127 -31.01 2.80 -11.80
N GLN A 128 -31.70 3.72 -11.11
CA GLN A 128 -31.07 4.65 -10.18
C GLN A 128 -30.61 3.95 -8.90
N GLU A 129 -31.44 3.06 -8.34
CA GLU A 129 -31.07 2.24 -7.18
C GLU A 129 -29.86 1.35 -7.49
N ARG A 130 -29.79 0.75 -8.67
CA ARG A 130 -28.64 -0.06 -9.09
C ARG A 130 -27.37 0.76 -9.20
N LYS A 131 -27.41 1.93 -9.86
CA LYS A 131 -26.24 2.84 -9.95
C LYS A 131 -25.75 3.28 -8.56
N MET A 132 -26.67 3.65 -7.68
CA MET A 132 -26.33 4.01 -6.30
C MET A 132 -25.75 2.84 -5.51
N THR A 133 -26.31 1.64 -5.69
CA THR A 133 -25.82 0.40 -5.06
C THR A 133 -24.39 0.11 -5.50
N VAL A 134 -24.11 0.19 -6.81
CA VAL A 134 -22.76 0.03 -7.36
C VAL A 134 -21.80 1.08 -6.79
N LEU A 135 -22.19 2.36 -6.72
CA LEU A 135 -21.34 3.42 -6.16
C LEU A 135 -20.98 3.17 -4.68
N PHE A 136 -21.95 2.76 -3.86
CA PHE A 136 -21.70 2.43 -2.45
C PHE A 136 -20.83 1.18 -2.32
N LEU A 137 -21.10 0.15 -3.13
CA LEU A 137 -20.30 -1.06 -3.19
C LEU A 137 -18.85 -0.77 -3.64
N LYS A 138 -18.64 0.08 -4.65
CA LYS A 138 -17.30 0.55 -5.08
C LYS A 138 -16.56 1.24 -3.96
N THR A 139 -17.25 2.14 -3.25
CA THR A 139 -16.67 2.87 -2.11
C THR A 139 -16.24 1.91 -1.00
N PHE A 140 -17.12 1.00 -0.62
CA PHE A 140 -16.84 -0.04 0.37
C PHE A 140 -15.69 -0.95 -0.08
N HIS A 141 -15.75 -1.48 -1.31
CA HIS A 141 -14.73 -2.36 -1.89
C HIS A 141 -13.34 -1.72 -1.89
N THR A 142 -13.25 -0.48 -2.36
CA THR A 142 -12.00 0.29 -2.36
C THR A 142 -11.46 0.48 -0.95
N THR A 143 -12.34 0.78 0.01
CA THR A 143 -11.95 0.96 1.42
C THR A 143 -11.51 -0.35 2.04
N LEU A 144 -12.20 -1.46 1.79
CA LEU A 144 -11.81 -2.78 2.25
C LEU A 144 -10.41 -3.15 1.76
N ILE A 145 -10.14 -3.03 0.46
CA ILE A 145 -8.82 -3.33 -0.12
C ILE A 145 -7.74 -2.43 0.45
N GLU A 146 -8.01 -1.13 0.62
CA GLU A 146 -7.05 -0.20 1.23
C GLU A 146 -6.63 -0.66 2.63
N ASN A 147 -7.58 -1.14 3.43
CA ASN A 147 -7.29 -1.57 4.80
C ASN A 147 -6.58 -2.92 4.85
N VAL A 148 -7.00 -3.90 4.05
CA VAL A 148 -6.32 -5.21 3.99
C VAL A 148 -4.87 -5.02 3.53
N ILE A 149 -4.62 -4.18 2.52
CA ILE A 149 -3.24 -3.87 2.09
C ILE A 149 -2.47 -3.15 3.19
N ALA A 150 -3.09 -2.18 3.88
CA ALA A 150 -2.43 -1.42 4.94
C ALA A 150 -2.04 -2.30 6.14
N GLU A 151 -2.89 -3.25 6.54
CA GLU A 151 -2.61 -4.19 7.63
C GLU A 151 -1.39 -5.08 7.32
N GLU A 152 -1.33 -5.64 6.12
CA GLU A 152 -0.24 -6.52 5.69
C GLU A 152 1.07 -5.76 5.40
N THR A 153 0.98 -4.49 5.03
CA THR A 153 2.15 -3.64 4.73
C THR A 153 2.62 -2.79 5.92
N TRP A 154 1.93 -2.86 7.07
CA TRP A 154 2.24 -2.05 8.25
C TRP A 154 3.70 -2.17 8.69
N GLY A 155 4.22 -3.39 8.70
CA GLY A 155 5.60 -3.72 9.09
C GLY A 155 6.65 -3.59 7.99
N ASP A 156 6.30 -3.09 6.80
CA ASP A 156 7.27 -2.88 5.73
C ASP A 156 8.31 -1.83 6.13
N PHE A 157 9.56 -2.03 5.68
CA PHE A 157 10.57 -0.99 5.77
C PHE A 157 10.13 0.17 4.86
N LYS A 158 9.64 1.24 5.49
CA LYS A 158 9.26 2.49 4.80
C LYS A 158 10.55 3.23 4.47
N PHE A 159 10.64 3.80 3.28
CA PHE A 159 11.73 4.69 2.90
C PHE A 159 11.12 5.97 2.32
N ASN A 160 11.75 7.10 2.59
CA ASN A 160 11.32 8.40 2.11
C ASN A 160 12.39 9.09 1.25
N LEU A 161 13.57 8.48 1.13
CA LEU A 161 14.67 8.95 0.31
C LEU A 161 15.23 7.80 -0.53
N ILE A 162 15.22 7.97 -1.86
CA ILE A 162 15.97 7.12 -2.79
C ILE A 162 17.13 7.95 -3.32
N ARG A 163 18.37 7.49 -3.14
CA ARG A 163 19.56 8.16 -3.66
C ARG A 163 20.53 7.17 -4.29
N PRO A 164 21.29 7.58 -5.33
CA PRO A 164 22.39 6.79 -5.82
C PRO A 164 23.56 6.84 -4.84
N ILE A 165 24.24 5.71 -4.64
CA ILE A 165 25.54 5.64 -3.98
C ILE A 165 26.59 5.14 -4.98
N ILE A 166 27.80 5.66 -4.87
CA ILE A 166 28.94 5.26 -5.69
C ILE A 166 29.97 4.66 -4.75
N VAL A 167 30.30 3.39 -4.99
CA VAL A 167 31.34 2.66 -4.25
C VAL A 167 32.47 2.37 -5.22
N SER A 168 33.56 3.11 -5.07
CA SER A 168 34.80 2.92 -5.83
C SER A 168 35.75 1.99 -5.09
N ASP A 169 36.48 1.16 -5.83
CA ASP A 169 37.46 0.25 -5.23
C ASP A 169 38.72 1.01 -4.76
N ARG A 170 39.10 2.09 -5.46
CA ARG A 170 40.19 2.99 -5.09
C ARG A 170 39.98 4.40 -5.63
N ASN A 171 40.39 5.40 -4.85
CA ASN A 171 40.28 6.82 -5.20
C ASN A 171 41.61 7.46 -5.63
N LYS A 172 42.69 6.66 -5.72
CA LYS A 172 43.98 7.07 -6.27
C LYS A 172 44.40 6.09 -7.35
N LEU A 173 44.78 6.62 -8.52
CA LEU A 173 45.17 5.87 -9.70
C LEU A 173 46.45 6.47 -10.30
N LYS A 174 47.24 5.63 -10.96
CA LYS A 174 48.34 6.03 -11.83
C LYS A 174 47.81 6.26 -13.26
N LEU A 175 48.54 7.08 -14.02
CA LEU A 175 48.21 7.31 -15.43
C LEU A 175 48.23 5.99 -16.21
N GLY A 176 47.17 5.73 -16.97
CA GLY A 176 46.98 4.49 -17.73
C GLY A 176 46.23 3.38 -16.99
N GLU A 177 45.93 3.54 -15.70
CA GLU A 177 45.06 2.61 -14.97
C GLU A 177 43.57 2.89 -15.24
N THR A 178 42.75 1.84 -15.19
CA THR A 178 41.29 1.93 -15.29
C THR A 178 40.68 2.27 -13.93
N TYR A 179 39.75 3.23 -13.93
CA TYR A 179 38.89 3.51 -12.79
C TYR A 179 37.65 2.61 -12.84
N GLU A 180 37.36 1.95 -11.73
CA GLU A 180 36.17 1.10 -11.57
C GLU A 180 35.39 1.57 -10.34
N ALA A 181 34.06 1.71 -10.51
CA ALA A 181 33.14 2.01 -9.44
C ALA A 181 31.80 1.33 -9.68
N ARG A 182 31.18 0.88 -8.59
CA ARG A 182 29.86 0.29 -8.59
C ARG A 182 28.84 1.35 -8.17
N VAL A 183 27.75 1.45 -8.92
CA VAL A 183 26.67 2.39 -8.66
C VAL A 183 25.46 1.60 -8.17
N PHE A 184 24.94 1.96 -7.01
CA PHE A 184 23.76 1.33 -6.42
C PHE A 184 22.68 2.37 -6.14
N LEU A 185 21.42 1.95 -6.12
CA LEU A 185 20.34 2.74 -5.52
C LEU A 185 20.16 2.30 -4.07
N THR A 186 20.10 3.27 -3.16
CA THR A 186 19.77 3.01 -1.75
C THR A 186 18.44 3.64 -1.41
N ALA A 187 17.60 2.89 -0.72
CA ALA A 187 16.39 3.37 -0.09
C ALA A 187 16.67 3.60 1.41
N VAL A 188 16.43 4.81 1.89
CA VAL A 188 16.70 5.23 3.27
C VAL A 188 15.43 5.81 3.89
N ASP A 189 15.21 5.49 5.17
CA ASP A 189 14.24 6.16 6.02
C ASP A 189 14.96 7.24 6.85
N THR A 190 14.76 8.51 6.54
CA THR A 190 15.38 9.61 7.30
C THR A 190 14.64 9.91 8.61
N THR A 191 13.51 9.25 8.88
CA THR A 191 12.69 9.49 10.08
C THR A 191 13.02 8.53 11.21
N ARG A 192 13.64 7.39 10.89
CA ARG A 192 13.96 6.32 11.84
C ARG A 192 15.45 5.99 11.75
N HIS A 193 16.07 5.90 12.92
CA HIS A 193 17.52 5.76 13.03
C HIS A 193 17.85 4.36 13.57
N PRO A 194 18.69 3.56 12.87
CA PRO A 194 19.14 2.28 13.40
C PRO A 194 20.06 2.49 14.60
N ILE A 195 20.14 1.49 15.48
CA ILE A 195 21.15 1.47 16.54
C ILE A 195 22.44 0.89 15.96
N TYR A 196 23.52 1.67 16.02
CA TYR A 196 24.84 1.23 15.56
C TYR A 196 25.71 0.75 16.72
N LYS A 197 26.14 -0.51 16.68
CA LYS A 197 27.13 -1.09 17.61
C LYS A 197 28.43 -1.35 16.85
N ILE A 198 29.25 -0.32 16.69
CA ILE A 198 30.55 -0.40 15.99
C ILE A 198 31.68 -0.54 16.99
N GLU A 199 32.57 -1.50 16.75
CA GLU A 199 33.70 -1.73 17.65
C GLU A 199 34.67 -0.54 17.65
N ASN A 200 35.02 -0.06 18.85
CA ASN A 200 36.02 1.00 19.06
C ASN A 200 35.74 2.33 18.34
N ALA A 201 34.50 2.61 17.94
CA ALA A 201 34.10 3.89 17.40
C ALA A 201 32.70 4.32 17.85
N LEU A 202 32.55 5.63 18.07
CA LEU A 202 31.24 6.24 18.20
C LEU A 202 30.68 6.50 16.79
N VAL A 203 29.36 6.33 16.66
CA VAL A 203 28.63 6.63 15.44
C VAL A 203 27.81 7.89 15.65
N GLU A 204 28.04 8.88 14.80
CA GLU A 204 27.20 10.07 14.71
C GLU A 204 26.15 9.87 13.63
N TYR A 205 24.95 10.41 13.81
CA TYR A 205 23.95 10.41 12.75
C TYR A 205 24.19 11.60 11.81
N GLY A 206 24.29 11.31 10.52
CA GLY A 206 24.28 12.30 9.47
C GLY A 206 22.87 12.88 9.24
N LEU A 207 22.79 13.88 8.37
CA LEU A 207 21.55 14.62 8.11
C LEU A 207 20.51 13.78 7.34
N GLU A 208 20.96 12.76 6.62
CA GLU A 208 20.10 11.92 5.77
C GLU A 208 19.95 10.49 6.33
N GLY A 209 20.17 10.31 7.63
CA GLY A 209 19.99 9.03 8.33
C GLY A 209 21.19 8.08 8.28
N GLU A 210 22.28 8.45 7.60
CA GLU A 210 23.51 7.65 7.64
C GLU A 210 24.18 7.63 9.02
N GLY A 211 24.80 6.51 9.38
CA GLY A 211 25.75 6.43 10.48
C GLY A 211 27.14 6.85 10.01
N ILE A 212 27.72 7.86 10.63
CA ILE A 212 29.08 8.36 10.37
C ILE A 212 30.02 7.82 11.43
N VAL A 213 30.94 6.95 11.01
CA VAL A 213 31.98 6.37 11.86
C VAL A 213 33.31 7.08 11.59
N ARG A 214 34.06 7.41 12.65
CA ARG A 214 35.40 8.00 12.52
C ARG A 214 36.41 7.25 13.37
N PHE A 215 37.50 6.81 12.73
CA PHE A 215 38.62 6.15 13.38
C PHE A 215 39.85 7.05 13.36
N LYS A 216 40.53 7.19 14.50
CA LYS A 216 41.86 7.78 14.53
C LYS A 216 42.88 6.71 14.13
N THR A 217 43.56 6.92 13.01
CA THR A 217 44.54 5.97 12.48
C THR A 217 45.88 6.14 13.20
N ASN A 218 46.45 5.05 13.71
CA ASN A 218 47.71 5.06 14.48
C ASN A 218 48.75 4.04 13.98
N LYS A 219 48.41 3.24 12.98
CA LYS A 219 49.28 2.21 12.38
C LYS A 219 49.15 2.27 10.86
N ARG A 220 50.28 2.12 10.17
CA ARG A 220 50.33 1.93 8.71
C ARG A 220 49.85 0.54 8.34
N GLY A 221 49.37 0.38 7.11
CA GLY A 221 48.88 -0.87 6.53
C GLY A 221 47.36 -1.02 6.56
N VAL A 222 46.89 -2.23 6.28
CA VAL A 222 45.46 -2.57 6.23
C VAL A 222 44.86 -2.56 7.63
N GLN A 223 43.80 -1.80 7.82
CA GLN A 223 42.99 -1.75 9.03
C GLN A 223 41.64 -2.40 8.74
N LYS A 224 41.14 -3.19 9.70
CA LYS A 224 39.81 -3.79 9.65
C LYS A 224 38.92 -3.17 10.71
N TRP A 225 37.63 -3.06 10.43
CA TRP A 225 36.61 -2.66 11.40
C TRP A 225 35.28 -3.33 11.07
N GLY A 226 34.40 -3.39 12.05
CA GLY A 226 33.09 -3.99 11.90
C GLY A 226 32.19 -3.73 13.10
N GLY A 227 31.04 -4.38 13.08
CA GLY A 227 30.04 -4.27 14.14
C GLY A 227 28.68 -4.74 13.64
N THR A 228 27.65 -4.33 14.35
CA THR A 228 26.26 -4.72 14.07
C THR A 228 25.39 -3.49 13.96
N VAL A 229 24.55 -3.46 12.93
CA VAL A 229 23.48 -2.46 12.74
C VAL A 229 22.17 -3.12 13.14
N ILE A 230 21.44 -2.50 14.07
CA ILE A 230 20.17 -3.03 14.58
C ILE A 230 19.05 -2.12 14.13
N TRP A 231 18.10 -2.67 13.40
CA TRP A 231 16.87 -1.99 13.00
C TRP A 231 15.68 -2.51 13.80
N GLN A 232 15.03 -1.63 14.56
CA GLN A 232 13.79 -1.94 15.26
C GLN A 232 12.60 -1.72 14.32
N LYS A 233 11.82 -2.78 14.06
CA LYS A 233 10.56 -2.71 13.30
C LYS A 233 9.42 -2.15 14.16
N GLU A 234 8.32 -1.76 13.53
CA GLU A 234 7.13 -1.20 14.24
C GLU A 234 6.45 -2.21 15.18
N ASP A 235 6.62 -3.50 14.92
CA ASP A 235 6.14 -4.61 15.75
C ASP A 235 7.07 -4.93 16.94
N GLY A 236 8.18 -4.21 17.09
CA GLY A 236 9.18 -4.42 18.14
C GLY A 236 10.22 -5.51 17.81
N VAL A 237 10.15 -6.15 16.64
CA VAL A 237 11.15 -7.14 16.21
C VAL A 237 12.43 -6.43 15.76
N GLU A 238 13.57 -6.91 16.24
CA GLU A 238 14.90 -6.41 15.86
C GLU A 238 15.46 -7.19 14.65
N LEU A 239 15.91 -6.46 13.64
CA LEU A 239 16.71 -6.98 12.53
C LEU A 239 18.17 -6.59 12.77
N GLU A 240 19.02 -7.58 13.02
CA GLU A 240 20.46 -7.39 13.22
C GLU A 240 21.21 -7.70 11.92
N LEU A 241 22.10 -6.78 11.52
CA LEU A 241 22.90 -6.88 10.30
C LEU A 241 24.37 -6.65 10.66
N ASP A 242 25.18 -7.69 10.51
CA ASP A 242 26.62 -7.59 10.73
C ASP A 242 27.34 -6.93 9.54
N ILE A 243 28.32 -6.09 9.85
CA ILE A 243 29.15 -5.40 8.86
C ILE A 243 30.63 -5.64 9.15
N GLU A 244 31.40 -5.87 8.09
CA GLU A 244 32.87 -5.88 8.11
C GLU A 244 33.38 -5.02 6.95
N GLN A 245 34.37 -4.17 7.22
CA GLN A 245 35.02 -3.31 6.23
C GLN A 245 36.51 -3.16 6.50
N THR A 246 37.24 -2.75 5.46
CA THR A 246 38.68 -2.51 5.53
C THR A 246 39.07 -1.17 4.93
N TYR A 247 40.13 -0.56 5.46
CA TYR A 247 40.74 0.65 4.89
C TYR A 247 42.26 0.58 5.02
N ILE A 248 43.00 1.31 4.17
CA ILE A 248 44.46 1.29 4.13
C ILE A 248 45.01 2.63 4.62
N VAL A 249 45.99 2.58 5.53
CA VAL A 249 46.74 3.74 6.02
C VAL A 249 48.15 3.71 5.42
N GLU A 250 48.45 4.69 4.58
CA GLU A 250 49.78 4.86 3.94
C GLU A 250 50.81 5.49 4.88
#